data_AF-A0A0V8RU83-F1
#
_entry.id   AF-A0A0V8RU83-F1
#
_cell.length_a   1.000
_cell.length_b   1.000
_cell.length_c   1.000
_cell.angle_alpha   90.00
_cell.angle_beta   90.00
_cell.angle_gamma   90.00
#
_symmetry.space_group_name_H-M   'P 1'
#
loop_
_entity.id
_entity.type
_entity.pdbx_description
1 polymer ?
#
loop_
_entity_poly.entity_id
_entity_poly.type
_entity_poly.pdbx_seq_one_letter_code
_entity_poly.pdbx_strand_id
1 'polypeptide(L)'
;MRAAAAVALGAAVALLSLTLLVLAAHTRNGGPGPTATPAAGAEPPGRYIVILGSAACPHCRAMEAFFEEKLPGVAYFCDIDARGSSCWRAFSLLVAERVTLGVPTIVVCDAESHRVDGIVVGEYEDAGWWRSILSNGVSTGNATTIPVYIGGRLAGFVGARLGGMGSLYNLLCRETLADARALG
;
A
#
# COMPACT_ATOMS: atom_id res chain seq x y z
N MET A 1 -53.51 22.80 24.36
CA MET A 1 -53.10 21.39 24.49
C MET A 1 -51.59 21.35 24.68
N ARG A 2 -51.11 20.68 25.74
CA ARG A 2 -49.75 20.18 26.04
C ARG A 2 -48.62 21.23 26.06
N ALA A 3 -48.22 21.79 27.21
CA ALA A 3 -47.52 21.21 28.38
C ALA A 3 -46.09 20.72 28.08
N ALA A 4 -45.13 21.41 28.69
CA ALA A 4 -43.68 21.21 28.64
C ALA A 4 -43.21 20.01 29.48
N ALA A 5 -42.05 19.44 29.15
CA ALA A 5 -41.20 18.71 30.08
C ALA A 5 -39.75 18.68 29.58
N ALA A 6 -38.86 19.33 30.32
CA ALA A 6 -37.42 19.15 30.29
C ALA A 6 -37.01 18.25 31.46
N VAL A 7 -36.09 17.30 31.24
CA VAL A 7 -35.52 16.39 32.26
C VAL A 7 -34.03 16.25 31.93
N ALA A 8 -33.15 16.96 32.66
CA ALA A 8 -32.28 16.51 33.76
C ALA A 8 -31.18 15.50 33.33
N LEU A 9 -29.91 15.92 33.28
CA LEU A 9 -28.90 15.88 34.37
C LEU A 9 -28.58 14.47 34.88
N GLY A 10 -27.33 14.04 34.67
CA GLY A 10 -26.77 12.82 35.23
C GLY A 10 -25.27 12.71 34.94
N ALA A 11 -24.47 13.51 35.65
CA ALA A 11 -23.02 13.29 35.74
C ALA A 11 -22.75 12.17 36.75
N ALA A 12 -21.98 11.16 36.37
CA ALA A 12 -21.43 10.17 37.28
C ALA A 12 -19.91 10.16 37.13
N VAL A 13 -19.25 10.71 38.15
CA VAL A 13 -17.82 10.66 38.38
C VAL A 13 -17.58 9.54 39.40
N ALA A 14 -16.59 8.69 39.13
CA ALA A 14 -15.47 8.40 40.04
C ALA A 14 -15.07 6.91 40.16
N LEU A 15 -13.74 6.75 40.16
CA LEU A 15 -12.95 5.81 40.97
C LEU A 15 -12.95 4.33 40.57
N LEU A 16 -11.97 3.97 39.71
CA LEU A 16 -11.27 2.70 39.88
C LEU A 16 -9.75 2.88 39.75
N SER A 17 -9.14 2.93 40.93
CA SER A 17 -7.94 2.19 41.34
C SER A 17 -6.69 2.29 40.48
N LEU A 18 -5.86 3.26 40.88
CA LEU A 18 -4.44 3.39 40.56
C LEU A 18 -3.64 2.31 41.32
N THR A 19 -3.34 1.18 40.68
CA THR A 19 -2.36 0.22 41.22
C THR A 19 -0.99 0.58 40.69
N LEU A 20 -0.24 1.29 41.52
CA LEU A 20 1.16 1.67 41.30
C LEU A 20 2.04 0.42 41.50
N LEU A 21 2.39 -0.29 40.42
CA LEU A 21 3.46 -1.29 40.46
C LEU A 21 4.77 -0.61 40.06
N VAL A 22 5.55 -0.23 41.07
CA VAL A 22 6.92 0.25 40.91
C VAL A 22 7.80 -0.95 40.57
N LEU A 23 8.06 -1.19 39.28
CA LEU A 23 9.20 -2.00 38.87
C LEU A 23 10.41 -1.10 38.69
N ALA A 24 11.45 -1.38 39.48
CA ALA A 24 12.73 -0.71 39.45
C ALA A 24 13.35 -0.75 38.04
N ALA A 25 13.54 0.44 37.47
CA ALA A 25 14.31 0.65 36.25
C ALA A 25 15.76 0.20 36.49
N HIS A 26 16.15 -0.90 35.82
CA HIS A 26 17.56 -1.13 35.53
C HIS A 26 17.93 -0.19 34.39
N THR A 27 18.67 0.87 34.71
CA THR A 27 19.34 1.73 33.72
C THR A 27 20.40 0.90 32.98
N ARG A 28 20.00 0.23 31.91
CA ARG A 28 20.94 -0.16 30.86
C ARG A 28 21.33 1.12 30.11
N ASN A 29 22.62 1.42 30.11
CA ASN A 29 23.25 2.40 29.23
C ASN A 29 22.93 2.05 27.77
N GLY A 30 21.81 2.55 27.26
CA GLY A 30 21.50 2.56 25.84
C GLY A 30 22.09 3.81 25.22
N GLY A 31 23.35 3.73 24.78
CA GLY A 31 23.79 4.64 23.72
C GLY A 31 22.85 4.52 22.51
N PRO A 32 22.79 5.51 21.60
CA PRO A 32 22.00 5.39 20.39
C PRO A 32 22.41 4.11 19.67
N GLY A 33 21.58 3.08 19.81
CA GLY A 33 21.77 1.82 19.11
C GLY A 33 21.71 2.13 17.62
N PRO A 34 22.56 1.48 16.80
CA PRO A 34 22.47 1.64 15.36
C PRO A 34 21.01 1.42 14.96
N THR A 35 20.41 2.43 14.33
CA THR A 35 19.08 2.34 13.73
C THR A 35 19.08 1.04 12.95
N ALA A 36 18.31 0.05 13.43
CA ALA A 36 18.31 -1.26 12.80
C ALA A 36 17.82 -1.05 11.37
N THR A 37 18.76 -1.14 10.41
CA THR A 37 18.43 -1.23 9.00
C THR A 37 17.41 -2.35 8.88
N PRO A 38 16.19 -2.08 8.40
CA PRO A 38 15.18 -3.11 8.24
C PRO A 38 15.82 -4.27 7.48
N ALA A 39 15.71 -5.49 8.01
CA ALA A 39 16.25 -6.67 7.35
C ALA A 39 15.78 -6.65 5.89
N ALA A 40 16.73 -6.67 4.96
CA ALA A 40 16.46 -6.73 3.53
C ALA A 40 15.54 -7.93 3.26
N GLY A 41 14.23 -7.67 3.14
CA GLY A 41 13.23 -8.73 2.97
C GLY A 41 11.89 -8.51 3.66
N ALA A 42 11.76 -7.60 4.64
CA ALA A 42 10.46 -7.33 5.26
C ALA A 42 9.60 -6.38 4.40
N GLU A 43 8.33 -6.73 4.19
CA GLU A 43 7.36 -5.84 3.54
C GLU A 43 7.14 -4.56 4.39
N PRO A 44 6.88 -3.41 3.76
CA PRO A 44 6.47 -2.21 4.48
C PRO A 44 5.19 -2.48 5.29
N PRO A 45 5.04 -1.89 6.49
CA PRO A 45 3.78 -1.97 7.22
C PRO A 45 2.65 -1.27 6.44
N GLY A 46 1.43 -1.82 6.50
CA GLY A 46 0.26 -1.24 5.86
C GLY A 46 0.25 -1.38 4.34
N ARG A 47 -0.17 -0.30 3.65
CA ARG A 47 -0.21 -0.27 2.18
C ARG A 47 1.03 0.36 1.58
N TYR A 48 1.47 -0.20 0.47
CA TYR A 48 2.58 0.30 -0.33
C TYR A 48 2.28 0.18 -1.82
N ILE A 49 3.14 0.81 -2.61
CA ILE A 49 2.97 0.94 -4.05
C ILE A 49 4.16 0.29 -4.77
N VAL A 50 3.87 -0.52 -5.77
CA VAL A 50 4.86 -1.00 -6.74
C VAL A 50 4.57 -0.36 -8.08
N ILE A 51 5.53 0.38 -8.63
CA ILE A 51 5.44 1.00 -9.94
C ILE A 51 6.11 0.06 -10.94
N LEU A 52 5.33 -0.66 -11.75
CA LEU A 52 5.85 -1.40 -12.89
C LEU A 52 6.08 -0.41 -14.02
N GLY A 53 7.36 -0.13 -14.31
CA GLY A 53 7.76 0.90 -15.25
C GLY A 53 9.09 0.60 -15.92
N SER A 54 9.45 1.40 -16.92
CA SER A 54 10.76 1.35 -17.56
C SER A 54 11.54 2.60 -17.16
N ALA A 55 12.84 2.45 -16.86
CA ALA A 55 13.71 3.59 -16.58
C ALA A 55 13.82 4.55 -17.79
N ALA A 56 13.61 4.06 -19.01
CA ALA A 56 13.60 4.86 -20.23
C ALA A 56 12.27 5.58 -20.48
N CYS A 57 11.23 5.33 -19.68
CA CYS A 57 9.92 5.95 -19.85
C CYS A 57 9.82 7.26 -19.03
N PRO A 58 9.70 8.44 -19.68
CA PRO A 58 9.59 9.71 -18.95
C PRO A 58 8.41 9.75 -18.00
N HIS A 59 7.28 9.14 -18.41
CA HIS A 59 6.07 9.08 -17.60
C HIS A 59 6.25 8.24 -16.32
N CYS A 60 7.04 7.16 -16.41
CA CYS A 60 7.39 6.35 -15.26
C CYS A 60 8.27 7.11 -14.26
N ARG A 61 9.27 7.84 -14.77
CA ARG A 61 10.17 8.67 -13.95
C ARG A 61 9.45 9.84 -13.28
N ALA A 62 8.51 10.47 -13.98
CA ALA A 62 7.66 11.52 -13.41
C ALA A 62 6.84 10.97 -12.24
N MET A 63 6.23 9.79 -12.42
CA MET A 63 5.43 9.16 -11.38
C MET A 63 6.26 8.75 -10.15
N GLU A 64 7.46 8.21 -10.36
CA GLU A 64 8.42 7.91 -9.28
C GLU A 64 8.81 9.18 -8.50
N ALA A 65 9.18 10.26 -9.21
CA ALA A 65 9.53 11.54 -8.59
C ALA A 65 8.36 12.14 -7.81
N PHE A 66 7.13 12.03 -8.34
CA PHE A 66 5.92 12.44 -7.63
C PHE A 66 5.78 11.72 -6.29
N PHE A 67 5.94 10.40 -6.26
CA PHE A 67 5.85 9.65 -5.01
C PHE A 67 6.99 10.00 -4.05
N GLU A 68 8.23 10.13 -4.55
CA GLU A 68 9.36 10.54 -3.73
C GLU A 68 9.13 11.91 -3.08
N GLU A 69 8.60 12.88 -3.84
CA GLU A 69 8.36 14.23 -3.34
C GLU A 69 7.14 14.33 -2.42
N LYS A 70 6.01 13.72 -2.82
CA LYS A 70 4.72 13.95 -2.15
C LYS A 70 4.38 12.89 -1.11
N LEU A 71 4.93 11.69 -1.25
CA LEU A 71 4.58 10.49 -0.48
C LEU A 71 5.83 9.62 -0.23
N PRO A 72 6.85 10.17 0.46
CA PRO A 72 8.14 9.50 0.56
C PRO A 72 8.04 8.15 1.27
N GLY A 73 8.73 7.15 0.72
CA GLY A 73 8.89 5.83 1.33
C GLY A 73 7.73 4.86 1.14
N VAL A 74 6.67 5.21 0.39
CA VAL A 74 5.56 4.28 0.13
C VAL A 74 5.59 3.62 -1.24
N ALA A 75 6.38 4.13 -2.19
CA ALA A 75 6.42 3.62 -3.56
C ALA A 75 7.80 3.05 -3.91
N TYR A 76 7.79 1.97 -4.70
CA TYR A 76 8.98 1.24 -5.13
C TYR A 76 8.95 1.05 -6.65
N PHE A 77 10.01 1.49 -7.34
CA PHE A 77 10.14 1.37 -8.78
C PHE A 77 10.63 -0.02 -9.18
N CYS A 78 9.88 -0.73 -10.00
CA CYS A 78 10.18 -2.08 -10.45
C CYS A 78 10.42 -2.06 -11.96
N ASP A 79 11.70 -2.10 -12.36
CA ASP A 79 12.11 -1.96 -13.77
C ASP A 79 11.72 -3.19 -14.61
N ILE A 80 10.81 -3.00 -15.55
CA ILE A 80 10.32 -4.07 -16.44
C ILE A 80 11.31 -4.40 -17.56
N ASP A 81 12.35 -3.59 -17.77
CA ASP A 81 13.39 -3.85 -18.77
C ASP A 81 14.40 -4.92 -18.31
N ALA A 82 14.46 -5.18 -17.00
CA ALA A 82 15.22 -6.29 -16.42
C ALA A 82 14.56 -7.64 -16.74
N ARG A 83 14.78 -8.14 -17.97
CA ARG A 83 14.26 -9.42 -18.45
C ARG A 83 14.71 -10.57 -17.54
N GLY A 84 13.76 -11.34 -17.01
CA GLY A 84 13.99 -12.40 -16.03
C GLY A 84 13.59 -12.04 -14.59
N SER A 85 13.36 -10.76 -14.32
CA SER A 85 12.78 -10.30 -13.04
C SER A 85 11.30 -10.65 -12.91
N SER A 86 10.83 -10.64 -11.67
CA SER A 86 9.42 -10.60 -11.32
C SER A 86 8.74 -9.31 -11.79
N CYS A 87 9.44 -8.16 -11.90
CA CYS A 87 8.90 -6.93 -12.50
C CYS A 87 8.40 -7.18 -13.92
N TRP A 88 9.27 -7.76 -14.76
CA TRP A 88 8.92 -8.11 -16.13
C TRP A 88 7.78 -9.14 -16.20
N ARG A 89 7.81 -10.16 -15.34
CA ARG A 89 6.81 -11.23 -15.30
C ARG A 89 5.43 -10.73 -14.86
N ALA A 90 5.39 -9.88 -13.83
CA ALA A 90 4.19 -9.21 -13.35
C ALA A 90 3.57 -8.34 -14.44
N PHE A 91 4.37 -7.48 -15.09
CA PHE A 91 3.88 -6.64 -16.18
C PHE A 91 3.35 -7.46 -17.36
N SER A 92 4.10 -8.50 -17.78
CA SER A 92 3.68 -9.38 -18.87
C SER A 92 2.36 -10.11 -18.59
N LEU A 93 2.15 -10.53 -17.33
CA LEU A 93 0.87 -11.10 -16.90
C LEU A 93 -0.27 -10.08 -17.05
N LEU A 94 -0.09 -8.84 -16.56
CA LEU A 94 -1.11 -7.80 -16.65
C LEU A 94 -1.45 -7.43 -18.09
N VAL A 95 -0.46 -7.44 -19.00
CA VAL A 95 -0.68 -7.25 -20.45
C VAL A 95 -1.45 -8.43 -21.06
N ALA A 96 -1.05 -9.67 -20.76
CA ALA A 96 -1.73 -10.87 -21.26
C ALA A 96 -3.21 -10.91 -20.86
N GLU A 97 -3.51 -10.46 -19.65
CA GLU A 97 -4.86 -10.37 -19.08
C GLU A 97 -5.61 -9.09 -19.46
N ARG A 98 -5.03 -8.27 -20.34
CA ARG A 98 -5.61 -6.99 -20.84
C ARG A 98 -5.97 -6.01 -19.72
N VAL A 99 -5.27 -6.09 -18.59
CA VAL A 99 -5.41 -5.14 -17.47
C VAL A 99 -4.74 -3.81 -17.81
N THR A 100 -3.59 -3.89 -18.47
CA THR A 100 -2.83 -2.73 -18.92
C THR A 100 -2.31 -2.94 -20.34
N LEU A 101 -2.02 -1.83 -21.02
CA LEU A 101 -1.39 -1.80 -22.35
C LEU A 101 -0.07 -1.03 -22.34
N GLY A 102 0.36 -0.52 -21.19
CA GLY A 102 1.54 0.34 -21.11
C GLY A 102 1.99 0.64 -19.69
N VAL A 103 3.01 1.48 -19.59
CA VAL A 103 3.61 1.92 -18.32
C VAL A 103 3.42 3.44 -18.12
N PRO A 104 3.36 3.93 -16.88
CA PRO A 104 3.43 3.16 -15.63
C PRO A 104 2.16 2.33 -15.38
N THR A 105 2.33 1.14 -14.82
CA THR A 105 1.25 0.36 -14.21
C THR A 105 1.55 0.22 -12.73
N ILE A 106 0.68 0.75 -11.90
CA ILE A 106 0.91 0.94 -10.47
C ILE A 106 0.04 -0.06 -9.70
N VAL A 107 0.67 -0.87 -8.86
CA VAL A 107 0.00 -1.86 -8.01
C VAL A 107 -0.04 -1.33 -6.58
N VAL A 108 -1.23 -1.32 -5.99
CA VAL A 108 -1.44 -1.01 -4.57
C VAL A 108 -1.49 -2.32 -3.80
N CYS A 109 -0.57 -2.50 -2.87
CA CYS A 109 -0.41 -3.71 -2.09
C CYS A 109 -0.83 -3.46 -0.65
N ASP A 110 -1.61 -4.38 -0.07
CA ASP A 110 -2.02 -4.35 1.34
C ASP A 110 -1.30 -5.49 2.07
N ALA A 111 -0.25 -5.14 2.81
CA ALA A 111 0.61 -6.10 3.49
C ALA A 111 -0.08 -6.83 4.65
N GLU A 112 -1.01 -6.15 5.33
CA GLU A 112 -1.70 -6.69 6.50
C GLU A 112 -2.65 -7.82 6.13
N SER A 113 -3.27 -7.72 4.96
CA SER A 113 -4.26 -8.69 4.49
C SER A 113 -3.80 -9.52 3.29
N HIS A 114 -2.56 -9.34 2.85
CA HIS A 114 -1.93 -10.06 1.74
C HIS A 114 -2.76 -10.03 0.45
N ARG A 115 -3.19 -8.82 0.06
CA ARG A 115 -4.02 -8.60 -1.14
C ARG A 115 -3.42 -7.53 -2.03
N VAL A 116 -3.66 -7.69 -3.33
CA VAL A 116 -3.58 -6.57 -4.27
C VAL A 116 -4.84 -5.75 -4.06
N ASP A 117 -4.71 -4.57 -3.49
CA ASP A 117 -5.84 -3.73 -3.11
C ASP A 117 -6.45 -3.01 -4.32
N GLY A 118 -5.61 -2.65 -5.29
CA GLY A 118 -6.02 -2.03 -6.55
C GLY A 118 -4.89 -1.94 -7.57
N ILE A 119 -5.24 -1.69 -8.83
CA ILE A 119 -4.29 -1.43 -9.92
C ILE A 119 -4.66 -0.08 -10.55
N VAL A 120 -3.67 0.76 -10.82
CA VAL A 120 -3.83 2.06 -11.48
C VAL A 120 -2.97 2.08 -12.74
N VAL A 121 -3.60 2.34 -13.88
CA VAL A 121 -2.93 2.38 -15.18
C VAL A 121 -2.72 3.83 -15.59
N GLY A 122 -1.47 4.15 -15.96
CA GLY A 122 -1.06 5.48 -16.38
C GLY A 122 -0.66 6.39 -15.21
N GLU A 123 -0.38 7.65 -15.55
CA GLU A 123 0.02 8.68 -14.60
C GLU A 123 -1.18 9.22 -13.82
N TYR A 124 -0.95 9.53 -12.54
CA TYR A 124 -1.95 10.20 -11.72
C TYR A 124 -1.32 10.97 -10.56
N GLU A 125 -1.28 12.29 -10.65
CA GLU A 125 -0.56 13.15 -9.71
C GLU A 125 -1.46 13.78 -8.62
N ASP A 126 -2.49 13.06 -8.15
CA ASP A 126 -3.35 13.52 -7.05
C ASP A 126 -2.89 12.95 -5.71
N ALA A 127 -2.09 13.73 -4.97
CA ALA A 127 -1.57 13.30 -3.67
C ALA A 127 -2.66 13.12 -2.60
N GLY A 128 -3.82 13.78 -2.73
CA GLY A 128 -4.93 13.61 -1.80
C GLY A 128 -5.61 12.26 -1.99
N TRP A 129 -5.82 11.88 -3.25
CA TRP A 129 -6.36 10.56 -3.59
C TRP A 129 -5.42 9.43 -3.18
N TRP A 130 -4.12 9.52 -3.49
CA TRP A 130 -3.16 8.50 -3.08
C TRP A 130 -3.07 8.34 -1.57
N ARG A 131 -3.10 9.44 -0.79
CA ARG A 131 -3.20 9.36 0.68
C ARG A 131 -4.45 8.63 1.12
N SER A 132 -5.60 8.92 0.50
CA SER A 132 -6.85 8.22 0.79
C SER A 132 -6.75 6.72 0.52
N ILE A 133 -6.14 6.31 -0.60
CA ILE A 133 -5.92 4.89 -0.92
C ILE A 133 -5.01 4.23 0.12
N LEU A 134 -3.87 4.84 0.42
CA LEU A 134 -2.90 4.24 1.34
C LEU A 134 -3.51 4.06 2.74
N SER A 135 -4.33 5.01 3.19
CA SER A 135 -5.01 4.92 4.49
C SER A 135 -6.23 3.99 4.48
N ASN A 136 -7.12 4.13 3.51
CA ASN A 136 -8.45 3.51 3.56
C ASN A 136 -8.61 2.28 2.64
N GLY A 137 -7.69 2.13 1.69
CA GLY A 137 -7.78 1.16 0.62
C GLY A 137 -8.80 1.52 -0.46
N VAL A 138 -8.85 0.70 -1.50
CA VAL A 138 -9.81 0.82 -2.61
C VAL A 138 -10.61 -0.45 -2.87
N SER A 139 -10.21 -1.59 -2.30
CA SER A 139 -10.98 -2.81 -2.43
C SER A 139 -12.34 -2.68 -1.73
N THR A 140 -13.41 -3.10 -2.41
CA THR A 140 -14.80 -3.00 -1.93
C THR A 140 -15.17 -4.08 -0.90
N GLY A 141 -14.19 -4.72 -0.26
CA GLY A 141 -14.38 -5.86 0.63
C GLY A 141 -14.66 -7.19 -0.09
N ASN A 142 -14.80 -7.19 -1.42
CA ASN A 142 -14.86 -8.41 -2.21
C ASN A 142 -13.44 -8.90 -2.54
N ALA A 143 -12.95 -9.88 -1.78
CA ALA A 143 -11.62 -10.46 -1.96
C ALA A 143 -11.39 -11.09 -3.35
N THR A 144 -12.46 -11.34 -4.12
CA THR A 144 -12.34 -12.03 -5.42
C THR A 144 -12.11 -11.10 -6.62
N THR A 145 -12.14 -9.78 -6.41
CA THR A 145 -12.00 -8.80 -7.49
C THR A 145 -11.07 -7.67 -7.09
N ILE A 146 -10.22 -7.24 -8.02
CA ILE A 146 -9.30 -6.12 -7.85
C ILE A 146 -9.82 -4.96 -8.72
N PRO A 147 -10.09 -3.78 -8.14
CA PRO A 147 -10.49 -2.61 -8.92
C PRO A 147 -9.30 -2.10 -9.75
N VAL A 148 -9.60 -1.76 -11.01
CA VAL A 148 -8.64 -1.17 -11.95
C VAL A 148 -9.05 0.27 -12.22
N TYR A 149 -8.12 1.20 -12.05
CA TYR A 149 -8.30 2.62 -12.28
C TYR A 149 -7.48 3.09 -13.48
N ILE A 150 -8.00 4.09 -14.19
CA ILE A 150 -7.24 4.89 -15.16
C ILE A 150 -7.24 6.31 -14.63
N GLY A 151 -6.08 6.78 -14.17
CA GLY A 151 -6.02 7.93 -13.27
C GLY A 151 -6.83 7.68 -11.99
N GLY A 152 -7.62 8.67 -11.56
CA GLY A 152 -8.53 8.54 -10.41
C GLY A 152 -9.89 7.90 -10.71
N ARG A 153 -10.14 7.38 -11.91
CA ARG A 153 -11.46 6.86 -12.33
C ARG A 153 -11.46 5.33 -12.38
N LEU A 154 -12.45 4.70 -11.76
CA LEU A 154 -12.66 3.26 -11.85
C LEU A 154 -12.99 2.87 -13.30
N ALA A 155 -12.14 2.05 -13.90
CA ALA A 155 -12.31 1.53 -15.26
C ALA A 155 -12.95 0.15 -15.28
N GLY A 156 -12.76 -0.65 -14.23
CA GLY A 156 -13.34 -1.98 -14.13
C GLY A 156 -12.77 -2.81 -12.99
N PHE A 157 -12.93 -4.12 -13.10
CA PHE A 157 -12.45 -5.09 -12.13
C PHE A 157 -11.79 -6.27 -12.83
N VAL A 158 -10.75 -6.82 -12.20
CA VAL A 158 -10.11 -8.06 -12.64
C VAL A 158 -10.27 -9.12 -11.56
N GLY A 159 -10.45 -10.38 -11.98
CA GLY A 159 -10.61 -11.47 -11.03
C GLY A 159 -9.32 -11.75 -10.29
N ALA A 160 -9.37 -11.87 -8.97
CA ALA A 160 -8.22 -12.29 -8.15
C ALA A 160 -7.86 -13.79 -8.35
N ARG A 161 -8.56 -14.48 -9.26
CA ARG A 161 -8.29 -15.84 -9.71
C ARG A 161 -7.27 -15.91 -10.85
N LEU A 162 -6.77 -14.79 -11.35
CA LEU A 162 -5.58 -14.76 -12.20
C LEU A 162 -4.40 -15.41 -11.43
N GLY A 163 -4.15 -16.70 -11.68
CA GLY A 163 -3.18 -17.51 -10.93
C GLY A 163 -3.62 -17.99 -9.53
N GLY A 164 -4.77 -17.53 -9.00
CA GLY A 164 -5.18 -17.73 -7.60
C GLY A 164 -4.65 -16.63 -6.66
N MET A 165 -5.46 -16.20 -5.67
CA MET A 165 -5.19 -14.97 -4.89
C MET A 165 -3.79 -14.93 -4.24
N GLY A 166 -3.34 -16.06 -3.68
CA GLY A 166 -2.02 -16.15 -3.08
C GLY A 166 -0.88 -16.01 -4.10
N SER A 167 -1.05 -16.48 -5.33
CA SER A 167 0.00 -16.33 -6.35
C SER A 167 0.04 -14.92 -6.92
N LEU A 168 -1.12 -14.26 -7.05
CA LEU A 168 -1.18 -12.91 -7.59
C LEU A 168 -0.59 -11.89 -6.63
N TYR A 169 -0.90 -11.98 -5.33
CA TYR A 169 -0.24 -11.15 -4.32
C TYR A 169 1.27 -11.41 -4.25
N ASN A 170 1.67 -12.68 -4.25
CA ASN A 170 3.10 -13.01 -4.23
C ASN A 170 3.82 -12.39 -5.44
N LEU A 171 3.28 -12.54 -6.65
CA LEU A 171 3.91 -12.00 -7.85
C LEU A 171 3.85 -10.47 -7.90
N LEU A 172 2.66 -9.86 -7.78
CA LEU A 172 2.47 -8.43 -8.02
C LEU A 172 2.96 -7.53 -6.89
N CYS A 173 3.09 -8.07 -5.67
CA CYS A 173 3.49 -7.31 -4.49
C CYS A 173 4.83 -7.78 -3.91
N ARG A 174 4.93 -9.03 -3.47
CA ARG A 174 6.11 -9.49 -2.71
C ARG A 174 7.36 -9.67 -3.55
N GLU A 175 7.26 -10.40 -4.65
CA GLU A 175 8.39 -10.68 -5.54
C GLU A 175 8.85 -9.40 -6.24
N THR A 176 7.91 -8.62 -6.75
CA THR A 176 8.20 -7.33 -7.39
C THR A 176 8.80 -6.32 -6.41
N LEU A 177 8.35 -6.26 -5.16
CA LEU A 177 9.00 -5.43 -4.13
C LEU A 177 10.44 -5.88 -3.88
N ALA A 178 10.71 -7.19 -3.84
CA ALA A 178 12.05 -7.71 -3.65
C ALA A 178 12.98 -7.31 -4.80
N ASP A 179 12.52 -7.45 -6.04
CA ASP A 179 13.28 -7.03 -7.22
C ASP A 179 13.43 -5.50 -7.31
N ALA A 180 12.38 -4.73 -7.00
CA ALA A 180 12.43 -3.28 -6.97
C ALA A 180 13.52 -2.76 -6.02
N ARG A 181 13.68 -3.40 -4.85
CA ARG A 181 14.75 -3.07 -3.89
C ARG A 181 16.14 -3.55 -4.32
N ALA A 182 16.22 -4.59 -5.15
CA ALA A 182 17.49 -5.16 -5.59
C ALA A 182 18.02 -4.48 -6.87
N LEU A 183 17.13 -3.97 -7.71
CA LEU A 183 17.43 -3.40 -9.03
C LEU A 183 17.40 -1.87 -9.06
N GLY A 184 16.70 -1.24 -8.10
CA GLY A 184 16.66 0.21 -7.90
C GLY A 184 17.71 0.69 -6.91
#